data_AF-A0A957ZG68-F1
#
_entry.id   AF-A0A957ZG68-F1
#
_cell.length_a   1.000
_cell.length_b   1.000
_cell.length_c   1.000
_cell.angle_alpha   90.00
_cell.angle_beta   90.00
_cell.angle_gamma   90.00
#
_symmetry.space_group_name_H-M   'P 1'
#
loop_
_entity.id
_entity.type
_entity.pdbx_description
1 polymer ?
#
loop_
_entity_poly.entity_id
_entity_poly.type
_entity_poly.pdbx_seq_one_letter_code
_entity_poly.pdbx_strand_id
1 'polypeptide(L)'
;QRYNVLEPAQDGATLLINAPYAADQVWDHLPTAVQQTILDKKLRLFAIDAYQVAQEIGLGIRINTIMQTCFFQLMDSLSTQGEVGSSVLSHDEAIARIKAAIRKTYGKRGEAIVRQNFAAVDAALLHMHEIPVLDAVTSTIDMLATVPVLAPEFVQEVTAPMLAGQGDLLPVSALPVDGTYPVGTTQWEKRNIALEIPEWDPDICIQCGKCVMVCPHSVIRSKIVEPARLADAPDDFLHSKARWREMSDLEYTLQVAVEDCTGCSLCVEVCPAKDKRAVGRKAINMAPQLPLREKGIEHWDYFQTLPDYPRHAAVNGEAIQGEHGKVEIDLPPINFTNVKNVQLLEPLFEFSGACAGCGETPYLKLISQLYGDRALIANATGCSSIYG
;
A
#
# COMPACT_ATOMS: atom_id res chain seq x y z
N GLN A 1 -6.21 7.67 -10.53
CA GLN A 1 -7.10 6.55 -10.14
C GLN A 1 -7.94 6.86 -8.91
N ARG A 2 -7.40 7.50 -7.84
CA ARG A 2 -8.16 7.72 -6.59
C ARG A 2 -8.63 9.15 -6.32
N TYR A 3 -7.75 10.14 -6.53
CA TYR A 3 -8.05 11.53 -6.20
C TYR A 3 -8.26 12.37 -7.46
N ASN A 4 -9.16 13.34 -7.38
CA ASN A 4 -9.31 14.37 -8.41
C ASN A 4 -8.26 15.47 -8.22
N VAL A 5 -7.04 15.20 -8.67
CA VAL A 5 -5.93 16.18 -8.60
C VAL A 5 -6.06 17.31 -9.64
N LEU A 6 -7.00 17.21 -10.59
CA LEU A 6 -7.18 18.15 -11.69
C LEU A 6 -8.31 19.18 -11.45
N GLU A 7 -9.00 19.09 -10.32
CA GLU A 7 -9.99 20.07 -9.90
C GLU A 7 -9.46 21.52 -9.98
N PRO A 8 -8.27 21.86 -9.43
CA PRO A 8 -7.76 23.24 -9.49
C PRO A 8 -7.16 23.63 -10.85
N ALA A 9 -7.06 22.72 -11.82
CA ALA A 9 -6.42 23.01 -13.10
C ALA A 9 -7.24 24.03 -13.91
N GLN A 10 -6.56 25.02 -14.50
CA GLN A 10 -7.15 25.97 -15.45
C GLN A 10 -7.11 25.40 -16.87
N ASP A 11 -7.87 26.00 -17.79
CA ASP A 11 -7.77 25.70 -19.21
C ASP A 11 -6.35 25.98 -19.73
N GLY A 12 -5.81 25.08 -20.54
CA GLY A 12 -4.45 25.15 -21.09
C GLY A 12 -3.34 24.80 -20.09
N ALA A 13 -3.66 24.39 -18.86
CA ALA A 13 -2.64 24.13 -17.85
C ALA A 13 -1.74 22.92 -18.20
N THR A 14 -0.54 22.91 -17.62
CA THR A 14 0.41 21.79 -17.74
C THR A 14 0.22 20.81 -16.58
N LEU A 15 0.09 19.53 -16.91
CA LEU A 15 0.02 18.41 -16.00
C LEU A 15 1.32 17.59 -16.09
N LEU A 16 2.05 17.51 -14.97
CA LEU A 16 3.21 16.62 -14.82
C LEU A 16 2.81 15.45 -13.91
N ILE A 17 2.99 14.22 -14.39
CA ILE A 17 2.74 13.00 -13.62
C ILE A 17 3.99 12.13 -13.49
N ASN A 18 4.14 11.48 -12.35
CA ASN A 18 5.08 10.38 -12.19
C ASN A 18 4.36 9.07 -12.53
N ALA A 19 4.82 8.35 -13.54
CA ALA A 19 4.15 7.15 -14.04
C ALA A 19 5.18 6.07 -14.40
N PRO A 20 5.01 4.82 -13.92
CA PRO A 20 5.95 3.73 -14.18
C PRO A 20 5.69 3.05 -15.54
N TYR A 21 5.51 3.86 -16.58
CA TYR A 21 5.16 3.40 -17.94
C TYR A 21 5.99 4.14 -18.98
N ALA A 22 6.20 3.51 -20.12
CA ALA A 22 6.80 4.17 -21.27
C ALA A 22 5.90 5.32 -21.76
N ALA A 23 6.49 6.37 -22.32
CA ALA A 23 5.78 7.59 -22.69
C ALA A 23 4.60 7.35 -23.65
N ASP A 24 4.72 6.38 -24.55
CA ASP A 24 3.68 5.98 -25.50
C ASP A 24 2.52 5.18 -24.88
N GLN A 25 2.67 4.71 -23.63
CA GLN A 25 1.67 3.92 -22.91
C GLN A 25 0.93 4.73 -21.83
N VAL A 26 1.52 5.84 -21.37
CA VAL A 26 0.99 6.63 -20.25
C VAL A 26 -0.47 7.01 -20.44
N TRP A 27 -0.84 7.44 -21.65
CA TRP A 27 -2.20 7.87 -21.97
C TRP A 27 -3.23 6.77 -21.67
N ASP A 28 -2.95 5.54 -22.09
CA ASP A 28 -3.87 4.39 -21.97
C ASP A 28 -4.06 3.92 -20.52
N HIS A 29 -3.16 4.31 -19.61
CA HIS A 29 -3.26 4.01 -18.18
C HIS A 29 -4.01 5.08 -17.37
N LEU A 30 -4.41 6.20 -17.99
CA LEU A 30 -5.18 7.23 -17.32
C LEU A 30 -6.68 6.85 -17.25
N PRO A 31 -7.37 7.11 -16.12
CA PRO A 31 -8.81 6.90 -16.03
C PRO A 31 -9.61 7.74 -17.03
N THR A 32 -10.77 7.25 -17.44
CA THR A 32 -11.72 7.90 -18.35
C THR A 32 -11.99 9.35 -17.96
N ALA A 33 -12.32 9.60 -16.68
CA ALA A 33 -12.60 10.95 -16.17
C ALA A 33 -11.37 11.89 -16.22
N VAL A 34 -10.17 11.33 -16.07
CA VAL A 34 -8.91 12.09 -16.13
C VAL A 34 -8.59 12.47 -17.58
N GLN A 35 -8.71 11.52 -18.52
CA GLN A 35 -8.57 11.80 -19.95
C GLN A 35 -9.59 12.87 -20.38
N GLN A 36 -10.86 12.73 -20.00
CA GLN A 36 -11.90 13.71 -20.32
C GLN A 36 -11.53 15.11 -19.81
N THR A 37 -11.07 15.22 -18.56
CA THR A 37 -10.65 16.51 -17.98
C THR A 37 -9.46 17.11 -18.73
N ILE A 38 -8.49 16.27 -19.16
CA ILE A 38 -7.35 16.70 -19.97
C ILE A 38 -7.82 17.29 -21.30
N LEU A 39 -8.80 16.67 -21.95
CA LEU A 39 -9.35 17.16 -23.23
C LEU A 39 -10.17 18.44 -23.06
N ASP A 40 -11.11 18.44 -22.12
CA ASP A 40 -12.03 19.56 -21.89
C ASP A 40 -11.25 20.83 -21.55
N LYS A 41 -10.25 20.71 -20.67
CA LYS A 41 -9.37 21.80 -20.27
C LYS A 41 -8.16 21.98 -21.20
N LYS A 42 -8.01 21.19 -22.26
CA LYS A 42 -6.88 21.26 -23.21
C LYS A 42 -5.52 21.25 -22.52
N LEU A 43 -5.34 20.35 -21.55
CA LEU A 43 -4.13 20.28 -20.75
C LEU A 43 -2.96 19.74 -21.57
N ARG A 44 -1.76 20.21 -21.26
CA ARG A 44 -0.51 19.61 -21.76
C ARG A 44 -0.02 18.54 -20.79
N LEU A 45 0.15 17.31 -21.25
CA LEU A 45 0.54 16.19 -20.40
C LEU A 45 2.03 15.88 -20.52
N PHE A 46 2.71 15.77 -19.39
CA PHE A 46 4.09 15.32 -19.27
C PHE A 46 4.20 14.18 -18.29
N ALA A 47 5.04 13.20 -18.58
CA ALA A 47 5.30 12.08 -17.69
C ALA A 47 6.80 11.74 -17.58
N ILE A 48 7.14 11.12 -16.44
CA ILE A 48 8.46 10.57 -16.13
C ILE A 48 8.27 9.38 -15.19
N ASP A 49 9.08 8.33 -15.34
CA ASP A 49 9.26 7.33 -14.27
C ASP A 49 10.37 7.80 -13.33
N ALA A 50 10.01 8.65 -12.37
CA ALA A 50 10.97 9.22 -11.45
C ALA A 50 11.57 8.16 -10.49
N TYR A 51 10.87 7.05 -10.24
CA TYR A 51 11.38 5.98 -9.39
C TYR A 51 12.45 5.17 -10.10
N GLN A 52 12.24 4.82 -11.37
CA GLN A 52 13.27 4.20 -12.21
C GLN A 52 14.52 5.09 -12.27
N VAL A 53 14.34 6.38 -12.59
CA VAL A 53 15.47 7.34 -12.65
C VAL A 53 16.20 7.40 -11.30
N ALA A 54 15.47 7.46 -10.19
CA ALA A 54 16.08 7.48 -8.85
C ALA A 54 16.85 6.19 -8.52
N GLN A 55 16.38 5.03 -8.98
CA GLN A 55 17.04 3.75 -8.77
C GLN A 55 18.35 3.65 -9.58
N GLU A 56 18.33 4.01 -10.86
CA GLU A 56 19.49 3.94 -11.76
C GLU A 56 20.67 4.80 -11.27
N ILE A 57 20.38 5.94 -10.64
CA ILE A 57 21.39 6.88 -10.11
C ILE A 57 21.71 6.66 -8.62
N GLY A 58 21.09 5.67 -7.97
CA GLY A 58 21.38 5.28 -6.58
C GLY A 58 20.77 6.19 -5.51
N LEU A 59 19.66 6.88 -5.80
CA LEU A 59 18.89 7.66 -4.81
C LEU A 59 17.84 6.83 -4.05
N GLY A 60 17.57 5.60 -4.50
CA GLY A 60 16.52 4.73 -3.96
C GLY A 60 15.14 5.23 -4.36
N ILE A 61 14.22 5.36 -3.41
CA ILE A 61 12.84 5.82 -3.67
C ILE A 61 12.68 7.36 -3.67
N ARG A 62 13.77 8.13 -3.64
CA ARG A 62 13.73 9.59 -3.46
C ARG A 62 13.63 10.30 -4.81
N ILE A 63 12.43 10.77 -5.13
CA ILE A 63 12.11 11.44 -6.40
C ILE A 63 12.03 12.97 -6.32
N ASN A 64 12.23 13.56 -5.14
CA ASN A 64 12.04 15.00 -4.91
C ASN A 64 12.90 15.89 -5.82
N THR A 65 14.20 15.61 -5.95
CA THR A 65 15.11 16.37 -6.82
C THR A 65 14.73 16.22 -8.30
N ILE A 66 14.29 15.03 -8.70
CA ILE A 66 13.87 14.71 -10.07
C ILE A 66 12.60 15.51 -10.42
N MET A 67 11.54 15.37 -9.62
CA MET A 67 10.27 16.08 -9.85
C MET A 67 10.41 17.61 -9.75
N GLN A 68 11.26 18.10 -8.85
CA GLN A 68 11.58 19.53 -8.77
C GLN A 68 12.25 20.04 -10.05
N THR A 69 13.14 19.24 -10.63
CA THR A 69 13.82 19.59 -11.90
C THR A 69 12.81 19.65 -13.04
N CYS A 70 11.93 18.64 -13.16
CA CYS A 70 10.84 18.63 -14.13
C CYS A 70 9.94 19.87 -13.99
N PHE A 71 9.56 20.25 -12.77
CA PHE A 71 8.77 21.45 -12.52
C PHE A 71 9.42 22.72 -13.08
N PHE A 72 10.69 22.98 -12.76
CA PHE A 72 11.38 24.18 -13.25
C PHE A 72 11.56 24.16 -14.76
N GLN A 73 11.82 23.00 -15.35
CA GLN A 73 11.90 22.84 -16.80
C GLN A 73 10.60 23.22 -17.50
N LEU A 74 9.46 22.77 -16.97
CA LEU A 74 8.16 23.05 -17.56
C LEU A 74 7.79 24.53 -17.41
N MET A 75 8.11 25.15 -16.27
CA MET A 75 7.91 26.59 -16.05
C MET A 75 8.68 27.45 -17.06
N ASP A 76 9.93 27.09 -17.37
CA ASP A 76 10.73 27.76 -18.39
C ASP A 76 10.09 27.61 -19.78
N SER A 77 9.67 26.40 -20.15
CA SER A 77 9.04 26.14 -21.45
C SER A 77 7.77 26.96 -21.68
N LEU A 78 6.95 27.17 -20.64
CA LEU A 78 5.73 27.98 -20.71
C LEU A 78 6.01 29.47 -20.92
N SER A 79 7.14 29.97 -20.41
CA SER A 79 7.52 31.38 -20.57
C SER A 79 7.90 31.76 -22.00
N THR A 80 8.27 30.79 -22.84
CA THR A 80 8.69 31.02 -24.24
C THR A 80 7.53 31.09 -25.24
N GLN A 81 6.30 30.74 -24.84
CA GLN A 81 5.12 30.68 -25.72
C GLN A 81 4.22 31.93 -25.69
N GLY A 82 4.67 33.04 -25.10
CA GLY A 82 4.02 34.35 -25.28
C GLY A 82 2.84 34.66 -24.35
N GLU A 83 2.51 33.78 -23.39
CA GLU A 83 1.60 34.14 -22.30
C GLU A 83 2.36 34.92 -21.23
N VAL A 84 2.01 36.21 -21.11
CA VAL A 84 2.60 37.16 -20.18
C VAL A 84 2.16 36.80 -18.75
N GLY A 85 2.98 36.02 -18.05
CA GLY A 85 2.79 35.78 -16.62
C GLY A 85 3.81 34.82 -16.04
N SER A 86 4.89 35.36 -15.46
CA SER A 86 5.83 34.66 -14.57
C SER A 86 6.92 33.79 -15.22
N SER A 87 7.81 34.38 -16.02
CA SER A 87 9.20 33.88 -16.06
C SER A 87 9.84 34.17 -14.70
N VAL A 88 10.12 33.14 -13.91
CA VAL A 88 10.92 33.30 -12.69
C VAL A 88 12.42 33.20 -13.04
N LEU A 89 12.84 32.33 -13.97
CA LEU A 89 14.24 32.09 -14.38
C LEU A 89 14.33 31.44 -15.79
N SER A 90 15.43 31.67 -16.51
CA SER A 90 15.77 30.89 -17.72
C SER A 90 16.21 29.44 -17.38
N HIS A 91 16.16 28.52 -18.36
CA HIS A 91 16.63 27.12 -18.24
C HIS A 91 17.99 26.99 -17.53
N ASP A 92 19.01 27.69 -18.04
CA ASP A 92 20.38 27.61 -17.52
C ASP A 92 20.47 28.17 -16.09
N GLU A 93 19.73 29.25 -15.80
CA GLU A 93 19.66 29.82 -14.45
C GLU A 93 18.93 28.91 -13.48
N ALA A 94 17.85 28.24 -13.92
CA ALA A 94 17.10 27.30 -13.10
C ALA A 94 17.98 26.09 -12.72
N ILE A 95 18.67 25.47 -13.69
CA ILE A 95 19.60 24.37 -13.43
C ILE A 95 20.73 24.83 -12.50
N ALA A 96 21.34 25.99 -12.77
CA ALA A 96 22.41 26.52 -11.94
C ALA A 96 21.95 26.75 -10.50
N ARG A 97 20.75 27.28 -10.29
CA ARG A 97 20.19 27.50 -8.95
C ARG A 97 19.81 26.20 -8.25
N ILE A 98 19.25 25.22 -8.95
CA ILE A 98 18.98 23.88 -8.40
C ILE A 98 20.30 23.25 -7.94
N LYS A 99 21.33 23.24 -8.79
CA LYS A 99 22.66 22.68 -8.45
C LYS A 99 23.32 23.45 -7.31
N ALA A 100 23.17 24.77 -7.24
CA ALA A 100 23.65 25.57 -6.10
C ALA A 100 22.92 25.23 -4.79
N ALA A 101 21.59 25.07 -4.84
CA ALA A 101 20.78 24.69 -3.68
C ALA A 101 21.11 23.27 -3.18
N ILE A 102 21.31 22.31 -4.10
CA ILE A 102 21.78 20.95 -3.78
C ILE A 102 23.12 21.01 -3.05
N ARG A 103 24.10 21.78 -3.57
CA ARG A 103 25.41 21.90 -2.91
C ARG A 103 25.30 22.56 -1.53
N LYS A 104 24.44 23.57 -1.37
CA LYS A 104 24.19 24.20 -0.06
C LYS A 104 23.58 23.22 0.94
N THR A 105 22.58 22.43 0.52
CA THR A 105 21.83 21.51 1.39
C THR A 105 22.63 20.24 1.71
N TYR A 106 23.27 19.65 0.72
CA TYR A 106 23.92 18.33 0.82
C TYR A 106 25.45 18.38 0.85
N GLY A 107 26.09 19.54 0.68
CA GLY A 107 27.55 19.65 0.71
C GLY A 107 28.18 19.12 2.00
N LYS A 108 27.48 19.26 3.14
CA LYS A 108 27.90 18.69 4.43
C LYS A 108 27.81 17.15 4.48
N ARG A 109 27.04 16.52 3.60
CA ARG A 109 26.88 15.06 3.53
C ARG A 109 27.89 14.38 2.59
N GLY A 110 28.76 15.17 1.94
CA GLY A 110 29.87 14.69 1.11
C GLY A 110 29.63 14.85 -0.40
N GLU A 111 30.73 14.95 -1.15
CA GLU A 111 30.72 15.26 -2.59
C GLU A 111 30.04 14.16 -3.42
N ALA A 112 30.11 12.90 -2.99
CA ALA A 112 29.43 11.80 -3.66
C ALA A 112 27.90 12.00 -3.73
N ILE A 113 27.28 12.44 -2.63
CA ILE A 113 25.84 12.71 -2.56
C ILE A 113 25.47 13.92 -3.43
N VAL A 114 26.32 14.95 -3.45
CA VAL A 114 26.12 16.13 -4.31
C VAL A 114 26.15 15.73 -5.78
N ARG A 115 27.13 14.92 -6.20
CA ARG A 115 27.24 14.42 -7.58
C ARG A 115 26.06 13.54 -7.98
N GLN A 116 25.59 12.66 -7.10
CA GLN A 116 24.39 11.85 -7.34
C GLN A 116 23.17 12.73 -7.59
N ASN A 117 22.98 13.78 -6.78
CA ASN A 117 21.87 14.71 -7.00
C ASN A 117 22.03 15.54 -8.27
N PHE A 118 23.26 15.90 -8.68
CA PHE A 118 23.48 16.56 -9.97
C PHE A 118 23.14 15.65 -11.14
N ALA A 119 23.55 14.38 -11.08
CA ALA A 119 23.17 13.38 -12.08
C ALA A 119 21.64 13.20 -12.13
N ALA A 120 20.94 13.28 -10.98
CA ALA A 120 19.48 13.24 -10.93
C ALA A 120 18.82 14.39 -11.71
N VAL A 121 19.36 15.61 -11.60
CA VAL A 121 18.88 16.79 -12.34
C VAL A 121 19.06 16.54 -13.84
N ASP A 122 20.24 16.10 -14.26
CA ASP A 122 20.55 15.91 -15.67
C ASP A 122 19.72 14.76 -16.28
N ALA A 123 19.51 13.66 -15.54
CA ALA A 123 18.67 12.55 -15.95
C ALA A 123 17.18 12.93 -16.02
N ALA A 124 16.67 13.72 -15.07
CA ALA A 124 15.27 14.15 -15.07
C ALA A 124 14.87 14.87 -16.38
N LEU A 125 15.78 15.66 -16.94
CA LEU A 125 15.54 16.39 -18.19
C LEU A 125 15.50 15.47 -19.43
N LEU A 126 16.23 14.36 -19.40
CA LEU A 126 16.30 13.39 -20.50
C LEU A 126 15.11 12.42 -20.50
N HIS A 127 14.61 12.09 -19.30
CA HIS A 127 13.56 11.08 -19.09
C HIS A 127 12.15 11.68 -18.93
N MET A 128 12.01 13.00 -18.92
CA MET A 128 10.71 13.66 -18.95
C MET A 128 10.24 13.81 -20.40
N HIS A 129 9.05 13.30 -20.68
CA HIS A 129 8.49 13.29 -22.03
C HIS A 129 7.14 14.00 -22.05
N GLU A 130 6.91 14.80 -23.09
CA GLU A 130 5.57 15.28 -23.43
C GLU A 130 4.78 14.10 -24.02
N ILE A 131 3.58 13.89 -23.50
CA ILE A 131 2.71 12.79 -23.89
C ILE A 131 1.69 13.32 -24.90
N PRO A 132 1.64 12.75 -26.12
CA PRO A 132 0.65 13.14 -27.10
C PRO A 132 -0.76 12.92 -26.54
N VAL A 133 -1.51 14.02 -26.41
CA VAL A 133 -2.93 13.98 -26.04
C VAL A 133 -3.73 13.66 -27.30
N LEU A 134 -4.54 12.60 -27.25
CA LEU A 134 -5.40 12.20 -28.36
C LEU A 134 -6.65 13.09 -28.45
N ASP A 135 -7.35 13.11 -29.58
CA ASP A 135 -8.56 13.94 -29.74
C ASP A 135 -9.82 13.33 -29.09
N ALA A 136 -9.71 12.16 -28.46
CA ALA A 136 -10.81 11.44 -27.87
C ALA A 136 -10.38 10.65 -26.63
N VAL A 137 -11.33 10.43 -25.72
CA VAL A 137 -11.16 9.49 -24.61
C VAL A 137 -11.09 8.07 -25.16
N THR A 138 -10.01 7.35 -24.83
CA THR A 138 -9.78 5.96 -25.22
C THR A 138 -9.83 5.00 -24.05
N SER A 139 -9.70 5.52 -22.83
CA SER A 139 -9.71 4.71 -21.61
C SER A 139 -11.09 4.13 -21.30
N THR A 140 -11.07 2.93 -20.72
CA THR A 140 -12.23 2.27 -20.10
C THR A 140 -12.04 2.12 -18.59
N ILE A 141 -10.99 2.73 -18.04
CA ILE A 141 -10.62 2.62 -16.63
C ILE A 141 -11.42 3.66 -15.84
N ASP A 142 -12.27 3.19 -14.93
CA ASP A 142 -12.99 4.07 -14.03
C ASP A 142 -12.09 4.60 -12.91
N MET A 143 -12.49 5.73 -12.32
CA MET A 143 -11.93 6.18 -11.06
C MET A 143 -12.33 5.17 -9.97
N LEU A 144 -11.36 4.77 -9.14
CA LEU A 144 -11.63 3.90 -8.02
C LEU A 144 -12.44 4.67 -6.97
N ALA A 145 -13.47 4.02 -6.43
CA ALA A 145 -14.18 4.54 -5.27
C ALA A 145 -13.19 4.71 -4.10
N THR A 146 -13.44 5.72 -3.26
CA THR A 146 -12.60 5.98 -2.09
C THR A 146 -12.59 4.81 -1.11
N VAL A 147 -13.73 4.13 -0.98
CA VAL A 147 -13.93 2.89 -0.22
C VAL A 147 -14.79 1.92 -1.05
N PRO A 148 -14.71 0.59 -0.84
CA PRO A 148 -15.57 -0.38 -1.51
C PRO A 148 -17.06 -0.14 -1.25
N VAL A 149 -17.93 -0.47 -2.20
CA VAL A 149 -19.40 -0.31 -2.08
C VAL A 149 -19.98 -1.12 -0.90
N LEU A 150 -19.32 -2.21 -0.51
CA LEU A 150 -19.71 -3.06 0.62
C LEU A 150 -19.36 -2.45 1.99
N ALA A 151 -18.64 -1.32 2.04
CA ALA A 151 -18.32 -0.66 3.29
C ALA A 151 -19.60 -0.20 4.01
N PRO A 152 -19.64 -0.25 5.36
CA PRO A 152 -20.80 0.19 6.14
C PRO A 152 -21.21 1.63 5.85
N GLU A 153 -22.47 1.96 6.07
CA GLU A 153 -23.05 3.30 5.83
C GLU A 153 -22.20 4.43 6.43
N PHE A 154 -21.77 4.32 7.69
CA PHE A 154 -20.92 5.33 8.31
C PHE A 154 -19.59 5.53 7.56
N VAL A 155 -19.01 4.45 7.02
CA VAL A 155 -17.77 4.52 6.24
C VAL A 155 -18.03 5.18 4.88
N GLN A 156 -19.16 4.87 4.23
CA GLN A 156 -19.56 5.48 2.95
C GLN A 156 -19.87 6.97 3.08
N GLU A 157 -20.65 7.35 4.08
CA GLU A 157 -21.25 8.68 4.18
C GLU A 157 -20.40 9.67 4.97
N VAL A 158 -19.57 9.19 5.90
CA VAL A 158 -18.74 10.05 6.76
C VAL A 158 -17.25 9.87 6.46
N THR A 159 -16.75 8.63 6.55
CA THR A 159 -15.30 8.38 6.41
C THR A 159 -14.79 8.62 4.98
N ALA A 160 -15.51 8.16 3.96
CA ALA A 160 -15.08 8.27 2.57
C ALA A 160 -14.98 9.73 2.08
N PRO A 161 -15.94 10.64 2.35
CA PRO A 161 -15.77 12.06 2.04
C PRO A 161 -14.55 12.69 2.73
N MET A 162 -14.29 12.35 4.01
CA MET A 162 -13.09 12.83 4.71
C MET A 162 -11.81 12.34 4.03
N LEU A 163 -11.73 11.05 3.70
CA LEU A 163 -10.59 10.45 2.98
C LEU A 163 -10.40 11.06 1.58
N ALA A 164 -11.48 11.49 0.92
CA ALA A 164 -11.46 12.17 -0.37
C ALA A 164 -11.07 13.66 -0.29
N GLY A 165 -10.82 14.20 0.91
CA GLY A 165 -10.53 15.62 1.13
C GLY A 165 -11.76 16.53 1.09
N GLN A 166 -12.95 15.95 1.23
CA GLN A 166 -14.26 16.62 1.19
C GLN A 166 -14.93 16.69 2.56
N GLY A 167 -14.17 16.51 3.64
CA GLY A 167 -14.70 16.51 5.02
C GLY A 167 -15.41 17.80 5.41
N ASP A 168 -14.97 18.95 4.89
CA ASP A 168 -15.61 20.26 5.13
C ASP A 168 -17.03 20.37 4.55
N LEU A 169 -17.44 19.47 3.65
CA LEU A 169 -18.79 19.43 3.09
C LEU A 169 -19.79 18.69 3.99
N LEU A 170 -19.31 17.95 4.99
CA LEU A 170 -20.16 17.18 5.88
C LEU A 170 -20.97 18.10 6.80
N PRO A 171 -22.30 17.93 6.89
CA PRO A 171 -23.10 18.69 7.83
C PRO A 171 -22.83 18.23 9.27
N VAL A 172 -23.10 19.10 10.24
CA VAL A 172 -22.98 18.76 11.67
C VAL A 172 -23.80 17.51 12.04
N SER A 173 -24.95 17.30 11.37
CA SER A 173 -25.82 16.14 11.59
C SER A 173 -25.22 14.80 11.16
N ALA A 174 -24.13 14.78 10.40
CA ALA A 174 -23.45 13.56 9.99
C ALA A 174 -22.57 12.97 11.11
N LEU A 175 -22.22 13.77 12.13
CA LEU A 175 -21.30 13.36 13.18
C LEU A 175 -22.03 12.94 14.46
N PRO A 176 -21.58 11.88 15.15
CA PRO A 176 -22.11 11.49 16.45
C PRO A 176 -21.93 12.60 17.50
N VAL A 177 -22.97 12.83 18.31
CA VAL A 177 -23.02 13.95 19.27
C VAL A 177 -21.96 13.86 20.37
N ASP A 178 -21.46 12.65 20.64
CA ASP A 178 -20.44 12.35 21.65
C ASP A 178 -19.04 12.13 21.05
N GLY A 179 -18.92 12.24 19.71
CA GLY A 179 -17.66 12.02 19.00
C GLY A 179 -17.20 10.57 18.94
N THR A 180 -18.07 9.59 19.22
CA THR A 180 -17.74 8.16 19.08
C THR A 180 -17.66 7.75 17.61
N TYR A 181 -16.81 6.78 17.29
CA TYR A 181 -16.63 6.24 15.94
C TYR A 181 -16.73 4.70 15.97
N PRO A 182 -17.22 4.06 14.89
CA PRO A 182 -17.19 2.62 14.78
C PRO A 182 -15.75 2.10 14.68
N VAL A 183 -15.52 0.88 15.16
CA VAL A 183 -14.24 0.18 15.04
C VAL A 183 -14.13 -0.54 13.70
N GLY A 184 -12.90 -0.93 13.33
CA GLY A 184 -12.67 -1.75 12.14
C GLY A 184 -12.94 -1.02 10.82
N THR A 185 -12.84 0.31 10.78
CA THR A 185 -13.07 1.09 9.55
C THR A 185 -11.88 1.07 8.58
N THR A 186 -10.66 0.84 9.08
CA THR A 186 -9.43 0.83 8.27
C THR A 186 -9.41 -0.28 7.22
N GLN A 187 -10.14 -1.38 7.42
CA GLN A 187 -10.24 -2.49 6.46
C GLN A 187 -10.82 -2.07 5.10
N TRP A 188 -11.52 -0.93 5.04
CA TRP A 188 -12.17 -0.40 3.84
C TRP A 188 -11.31 0.63 3.08
N GLU A 189 -10.15 1.05 3.60
CA GLU A 189 -9.36 2.14 2.99
C GLU A 189 -8.57 1.71 1.75
N LYS A 190 -8.00 0.49 1.76
CA LYS A 190 -7.24 -0.11 0.65
C LYS A 190 -6.22 0.85 0.00
N ARG A 191 -5.35 1.43 0.83
CA ARG A 191 -4.57 2.65 0.54
C ARG A 191 -3.70 2.58 -0.73
N ASN A 192 -3.17 1.40 -1.03
CA ASN A 192 -2.42 1.02 -2.21
C ASN A 192 -1.16 1.88 -2.44
N ILE A 193 -0.31 1.94 -1.42
CA ILE A 193 0.85 2.87 -1.37
C ILE A 193 2.21 2.20 -1.56
N ALA A 194 2.30 0.88 -1.48
CA ALA A 194 3.56 0.16 -1.64
C ALA A 194 3.97 0.04 -3.11
N LEU A 195 5.25 0.25 -3.42
CA LEU A 195 5.81 -0.04 -4.74
C LEU A 195 6.12 -1.53 -4.92
N GLU A 196 6.52 -2.18 -3.83
CA GLU A 196 6.81 -3.60 -3.76
C GLU A 196 6.07 -4.24 -2.57
N ILE A 197 5.69 -5.49 -2.74
CA ILE A 197 5.01 -6.29 -1.72
C ILE A 197 5.73 -7.63 -1.51
N PRO A 198 5.57 -8.27 -0.35
CA PRO A 198 6.12 -9.59 -0.14
C PRO A 198 5.36 -10.67 -0.94
N GLU A 199 6.07 -11.46 -1.73
CA GLU A 199 5.58 -12.65 -2.43
C GLU A 199 6.06 -13.92 -1.71
N TRP A 200 5.14 -14.86 -1.48
CA TRP A 200 5.37 -16.08 -0.70
C TRP A 200 5.78 -17.27 -1.58
N ASP A 201 6.81 -18.01 -1.15
CA ASP A 201 7.22 -19.30 -1.74
C ASP A 201 6.90 -20.44 -0.76
N PRO A 202 5.88 -21.27 -1.05
CA PRO A 202 5.46 -22.36 -0.16
C PRO A 202 6.49 -23.49 -0.04
N ASP A 203 7.32 -23.73 -1.05
CA ASP A 203 8.28 -24.84 -1.07
C ASP A 203 9.41 -24.62 -0.06
N ILE A 204 9.83 -23.36 0.10
CA ILE A 204 10.90 -22.97 1.01
C ILE A 204 10.36 -22.70 2.42
N CYS A 205 9.11 -22.28 2.53
CA CYS A 205 8.50 -21.83 3.78
C CYS A 205 8.51 -22.91 4.86
N ILE A 206 8.99 -22.56 6.04
CA ILE A 206 8.98 -23.44 7.22
C ILE A 206 7.77 -23.20 8.14
N GLN A 207 6.84 -22.34 7.73
CA GLN A 207 5.58 -22.01 8.43
C GLN A 207 5.82 -21.59 9.89
N CYS A 208 6.76 -20.66 10.12
CA CYS A 208 7.16 -20.23 11.47
C CYS A 208 6.35 -19.05 12.03
N GLY A 209 5.51 -18.39 11.22
CA GLY A 209 4.72 -17.23 11.62
C GLY A 209 5.49 -15.92 11.85
N LYS A 210 6.83 -15.90 11.77
CA LYS A 210 7.61 -14.68 12.06
C LYS A 210 7.27 -13.50 11.17
N CYS A 211 7.02 -13.73 9.87
CA CYS A 211 6.59 -12.69 8.93
C CYS A 211 5.26 -12.04 9.33
N VAL A 212 4.30 -12.86 9.77
CA VAL A 212 3.00 -12.41 10.32
C VAL A 212 3.20 -11.62 11.60
N MET A 213 4.07 -12.11 12.49
CA MET A 213 4.33 -11.49 13.79
C MET A 213 4.89 -10.07 13.67
N VAL A 214 5.90 -9.87 12.82
CA VAL A 214 6.60 -8.57 12.74
C VAL A 214 5.87 -7.56 11.87
N CYS A 215 4.81 -7.95 11.16
CA CYS A 215 4.08 -7.05 10.30
C CYS A 215 3.43 -5.94 11.13
N PRO A 216 3.79 -4.66 10.91
CA PRO A 216 3.25 -3.55 11.68
C PRO A 216 1.82 -3.15 11.28
N HIS A 217 1.28 -3.71 10.21
CA HIS A 217 -0.03 -3.33 9.66
C HIS A 217 -0.98 -4.52 9.51
N SER A 218 -0.61 -5.70 10.00
CA SER A 218 -1.41 -6.94 9.87
C SER A 218 -1.73 -7.31 8.42
N VAL A 219 -0.89 -6.91 7.46
CA VAL A 219 -1.13 -7.14 6.02
C VAL A 219 -0.74 -8.53 5.56
N ILE A 220 0.09 -9.24 6.31
CA ILE A 220 0.44 -10.64 6.02
C ILE A 220 -0.15 -11.53 7.09
N ARG A 221 -0.98 -12.50 6.70
CA ARG A 221 -1.71 -13.40 7.60
C ARG A 221 -1.66 -14.83 7.12
N SER A 222 -1.82 -15.77 8.06
CA SER A 222 -1.84 -17.19 7.75
C SER A 222 -3.06 -17.86 8.35
N LYS A 223 -3.61 -18.84 7.63
CA LYS A 223 -4.70 -19.71 8.08
C LYS A 223 -4.31 -21.17 7.89
N ILE A 224 -4.89 -22.03 8.73
CA ILE A 224 -4.92 -23.48 8.53
C ILE A 224 -6.36 -23.89 8.30
N VAL A 225 -6.60 -24.61 7.22
CA VAL A 225 -7.95 -24.99 6.79
C VAL A 225 -7.97 -26.44 6.31
N GLU A 226 -9.16 -27.03 6.30
CA GLU A 226 -9.38 -28.32 5.66
C GLU A 226 -9.18 -28.20 4.14
N PRO A 227 -8.63 -29.23 3.46
CA PRO A 227 -8.46 -29.20 2.01
C PRO A 227 -9.75 -28.89 1.23
N ALA A 228 -10.91 -29.31 1.73
CA ALA A 228 -12.21 -29.03 1.11
C ALA A 228 -12.55 -27.52 1.04
N ARG A 229 -11.99 -26.72 1.97
CA ARG A 229 -12.15 -25.25 1.98
C ARG A 229 -11.31 -24.55 0.93
N LEU A 230 -10.51 -25.28 0.14
CA LEU A 230 -9.70 -24.76 -0.96
C LEU A 230 -10.21 -25.23 -2.33
N ALA A 231 -11.37 -25.90 -2.38
CA ALA A 231 -11.93 -26.42 -3.63
C ALA A 231 -12.33 -25.29 -4.60
N ASP A 232 -12.79 -24.16 -4.07
CA ASP A 232 -13.22 -22.98 -4.83
C ASP A 232 -12.15 -21.87 -4.82
N ALA A 233 -10.90 -22.20 -4.49
CA ALA A 233 -9.82 -21.23 -4.46
C ALA A 233 -9.54 -20.68 -5.88
N PRO A 234 -9.26 -19.37 -6.02
CA PRO A 234 -8.87 -18.78 -7.30
C PRO A 234 -7.65 -19.47 -7.91
N ASP A 235 -7.48 -19.30 -9.22
CA ASP A 235 -6.29 -19.77 -9.92
C ASP A 235 -5.01 -19.19 -9.28
N ASP A 236 -3.98 -20.02 -9.21
CA ASP A 236 -2.69 -19.72 -8.58
C ASP A 236 -2.76 -19.38 -7.07
N PHE A 237 -3.89 -19.61 -6.38
CA PHE A 237 -3.99 -19.39 -4.93
C PHE A 237 -3.04 -20.32 -4.17
N LEU A 238 -2.00 -19.74 -3.56
CA LEU A 238 -0.94 -20.53 -2.93
C LEU A 238 -1.38 -21.14 -1.60
N HIS A 239 -1.12 -22.43 -1.45
CA HIS A 239 -1.23 -23.17 -0.18
C HIS A 239 -0.20 -24.31 -0.13
N SER A 240 -0.03 -24.93 1.04
CA SER A 240 0.88 -26.05 1.26
C SER A 240 0.43 -26.88 2.46
N LYS A 241 0.83 -28.15 2.56
CA LYS A 241 0.53 -28.97 3.73
C LYS A 241 0.96 -28.32 5.05
N ALA A 242 0.07 -28.32 6.04
CA ALA A 242 0.35 -27.78 7.35
C ALA A 242 1.44 -28.61 8.06
N ARG A 243 2.47 -27.93 8.59
CA ARG A 243 3.62 -28.53 9.29
C ARG A 243 3.41 -28.51 10.79
N TRP A 244 2.25 -28.98 11.25
CA TRP A 244 1.92 -29.24 12.65
C TRP A 244 1.68 -30.73 12.80
N ARG A 245 2.12 -31.34 13.91
CA ARG A 245 2.03 -32.79 14.10
C ARG A 245 0.56 -33.23 14.17
N GLU A 246 -0.28 -32.41 14.78
CA GLU A 246 -1.69 -32.65 15.03
C GLU A 246 -2.58 -32.31 13.81
N MET A 247 -2.03 -31.63 12.80
CA MET A 247 -2.78 -31.07 11.66
C MET A 247 -2.14 -31.43 10.32
N SER A 248 -1.42 -32.55 10.22
CA SER A 248 -0.67 -32.92 9.01
C SER A 248 -1.55 -33.10 7.77
N ASP A 249 -2.84 -33.36 7.96
CA ASP A 249 -3.81 -33.55 6.88
C ASP A 249 -4.42 -32.23 6.39
N LEU A 250 -4.21 -31.13 7.12
CA LEU A 250 -4.72 -29.80 6.80
C LEU A 250 -3.80 -29.01 5.86
N GLU A 251 -4.33 -27.93 5.31
CA GLU A 251 -3.63 -27.01 4.41
C GLU A 251 -3.32 -25.70 5.13
N TYR A 252 -2.12 -25.18 4.91
CA TYR A 252 -1.64 -23.89 5.35
C TYR A 252 -1.57 -22.93 4.17
N THR A 253 -2.11 -21.74 4.33
CA THR A 253 -1.94 -20.64 3.38
C THR A 253 -1.44 -19.39 4.11
N LEU A 254 -0.64 -18.59 3.41
CA LEU A 254 -0.09 -17.31 3.86
C LEU A 254 -0.38 -16.28 2.78
N GLN A 255 -1.17 -15.27 3.10
CA GLN A 255 -1.65 -14.28 2.15
C GLN A 255 -1.31 -12.87 2.57
N VAL A 256 -1.26 -11.98 1.58
CA VAL A 256 -0.89 -10.58 1.75
C VAL A 256 -2.03 -9.69 1.25
N ALA A 257 -2.52 -8.81 2.11
CA ALA A 257 -3.41 -7.71 1.76
C ALA A 257 -2.62 -6.70 0.93
N VAL A 258 -2.61 -6.90 -0.40
CA VAL A 258 -1.74 -6.16 -1.32
C VAL A 258 -1.97 -4.66 -1.24
N GLU A 259 -3.23 -4.25 -1.17
CA GLU A 259 -3.61 -2.84 -1.12
C GLU A 259 -3.31 -2.17 0.22
N ASP A 260 -3.14 -2.93 1.30
CA ASP A 260 -2.87 -2.37 2.63
C ASP A 260 -1.38 -2.40 2.98
N CYS A 261 -0.57 -3.11 2.20
CA CYS A 261 0.87 -3.20 2.42
C CYS A 261 1.55 -1.83 2.26
N THR A 262 2.52 -1.56 3.14
CA THR A 262 3.33 -0.33 3.10
C THR A 262 4.75 -0.56 2.58
N GLY A 263 5.09 -1.78 2.12
CA GLY A 263 6.40 -2.10 1.54
C GLY A 263 7.60 -2.02 2.50
N CYS A 264 7.39 -2.17 3.81
CA CYS A 264 8.47 -1.96 4.82
C CYS A 264 9.52 -3.08 4.93
N SER A 265 9.40 -4.16 4.16
CA SER A 265 10.30 -5.33 4.07
C SER A 265 10.62 -6.11 5.35
N LEU A 266 10.10 -5.74 6.53
CA LEU A 266 10.36 -6.43 7.80
C LEU A 266 10.05 -7.94 7.78
N CYS A 267 8.98 -8.33 7.08
CA CYS A 267 8.57 -9.73 6.91
C CYS A 267 9.60 -10.55 6.13
N VAL A 268 10.25 -9.95 5.13
CA VAL A 268 11.35 -10.54 4.36
C VAL A 268 12.62 -10.59 5.20
N GLU A 269 12.95 -9.51 5.92
CA GLU A 269 14.14 -9.44 6.77
C GLU A 269 14.13 -10.52 7.85
N VAL A 270 13.01 -10.69 8.56
CA VAL A 270 12.90 -11.67 9.65
C VAL A 270 12.82 -13.13 9.17
N CYS A 271 12.54 -13.36 7.88
CA CYS A 271 12.33 -14.70 7.36
C CYS A 271 13.61 -15.55 7.53
N PRO A 272 13.56 -16.64 8.32
CA PRO A 272 14.74 -17.45 8.61
C PRO A 272 15.01 -18.52 7.54
N ALA A 273 14.06 -18.75 6.64
CA ALA A 273 14.16 -19.77 5.62
C ALA A 273 15.15 -19.32 4.53
N LYS A 274 15.98 -20.25 4.07
CA LYS A 274 17.00 -20.02 3.04
C LYS A 274 16.78 -20.98 1.90
N ASP A 275 16.73 -20.45 0.68
CA ASP A 275 16.75 -21.27 -0.52
C ASP A 275 18.14 -21.92 -0.67
N LYS A 276 18.19 -23.23 -0.87
CA LYS A 276 19.43 -23.96 -1.15
C LYS A 276 19.89 -23.80 -2.60
N ARG A 277 18.98 -23.41 -3.49
CA ARG A 277 19.19 -23.27 -4.94
C ARG A 277 19.65 -21.86 -5.32
N ALA A 278 19.29 -20.84 -4.52
CA ALA A 278 19.59 -19.44 -4.79
C ALA A 278 19.99 -18.68 -3.51
N VAL A 279 21.26 -18.28 -3.42
CA VAL A 279 21.77 -17.51 -2.27
C VAL A 279 21.04 -16.18 -2.16
N GLY A 280 20.55 -15.86 -0.96
CA GLY A 280 19.83 -14.61 -0.67
C GLY A 280 18.32 -14.71 -0.87
N ARG A 281 17.83 -15.70 -1.62
CA ARG A 281 16.39 -15.97 -1.77
C ARG A 281 15.85 -16.62 -0.49
N LYS A 282 14.74 -16.07 0.02
CA LYS A 282 14.04 -16.55 1.22
C LYS A 282 12.68 -17.14 0.83
N ALA A 283 11.92 -17.64 1.80
CA ALA A 283 10.54 -18.09 1.57
C ALA A 283 9.55 -16.94 1.31
N ILE A 284 9.99 -15.69 1.50
CA ILE A 284 9.20 -14.51 1.18
C ILE A 284 10.16 -13.43 0.71
N ASN A 285 9.87 -12.77 -0.40
CA ASN A 285 10.77 -11.79 -1.03
C ASN A 285 9.95 -10.61 -1.53
N MET A 286 10.55 -9.42 -1.62
CA MET A 286 9.87 -8.26 -2.19
C MET A 286 9.77 -8.42 -3.72
N ALA A 287 8.60 -8.11 -4.27
CA ALA A 287 8.33 -8.12 -5.71
C ALA A 287 7.52 -6.86 -6.08
N PRO A 288 7.63 -6.36 -7.33
CA PRO A 288 6.82 -5.24 -7.79
C PRO A 288 5.32 -5.48 -7.57
N GLN A 289 4.63 -4.47 -7.01
CA GLN A 289 3.24 -4.59 -6.60
C GLN A 289 2.27 -4.61 -7.79
N LEU A 290 2.53 -3.79 -8.82
CA LEU A 290 1.60 -3.58 -9.93
C LEU A 290 1.16 -4.88 -10.63
N PRO A 291 2.06 -5.79 -11.05
CA PRO A 291 1.64 -7.04 -11.71
C PRO A 291 0.90 -8.02 -10.79
N LEU A 292 1.04 -7.86 -9.48
CA LEU A 292 0.46 -8.75 -8.47
C LEU A 292 -0.86 -8.22 -7.89
N ARG A 293 -1.20 -6.95 -8.15
CA ARG A 293 -2.30 -6.25 -7.48
C ARG A 293 -3.65 -6.93 -7.70
N GLU A 294 -4.05 -7.14 -8.95
CA GLU A 294 -5.39 -7.64 -9.27
C GLU A 294 -5.61 -9.05 -8.71
N LYS A 295 -4.69 -9.98 -9.00
CA LYS A 295 -4.71 -11.33 -8.44
C LYS A 295 -4.63 -11.32 -6.91
N GLY A 296 -3.80 -10.45 -6.35
CA GLY A 296 -3.62 -10.32 -4.91
C GLY A 296 -4.87 -9.84 -4.17
N ILE A 297 -5.69 -8.99 -4.80
CA ILE A 297 -7.00 -8.59 -4.28
C ILE A 297 -7.93 -9.79 -4.24
N GLU A 298 -8.06 -10.53 -5.36
CA GLU A 298 -8.90 -11.73 -5.44
C GLU A 298 -8.47 -12.81 -4.43
N HIS A 299 -7.16 -13.06 -4.32
CA HIS A 299 -6.60 -13.99 -3.35
C HIS A 299 -6.86 -13.55 -1.90
N TRP A 300 -6.74 -12.26 -1.62
CA TRP A 300 -7.03 -11.72 -0.29
C TRP A 300 -8.52 -11.84 0.05
N ASP A 301 -9.41 -11.49 -0.88
CA ASP A 301 -10.85 -11.60 -0.69
C ASP A 301 -11.26 -13.05 -0.43
N TYR A 302 -10.72 -14.00 -1.20
CA TYR A 302 -10.91 -15.43 -0.95
C TYR A 302 -10.39 -15.84 0.44
N PHE A 303 -9.17 -15.40 0.80
CA PHE A 303 -8.57 -15.69 2.11
C PHE A 303 -9.42 -15.20 3.28
N GLN A 304 -10.10 -14.06 3.13
CA GLN A 304 -10.99 -13.53 4.15
C GLN A 304 -12.24 -14.40 4.34
N THR A 305 -12.68 -15.17 3.33
CA THR A 305 -13.80 -16.12 3.46
C THR A 305 -13.42 -17.40 4.22
N LEU A 306 -12.13 -17.73 4.30
CA LEU A 306 -11.65 -18.90 5.03
C LEU A 306 -11.85 -18.72 6.53
N PRO A 307 -12.15 -19.78 7.30
CA PRO A 307 -12.33 -19.65 8.75
C PRO A 307 -11.02 -19.26 9.45
N ASP A 308 -11.12 -18.32 10.38
CA ASP A 308 -10.04 -18.01 11.32
C ASP A 308 -9.87 -19.12 12.36
N TYR A 309 -8.64 -19.27 12.85
CA TYR A 309 -8.39 -20.24 13.91
C TYR A 309 -9.05 -19.74 15.21
N PRO A 310 -9.85 -20.57 15.90
CA PRO A 310 -10.59 -20.13 17.08
C PRO A 310 -9.64 -19.69 18.20
N ARG A 311 -9.78 -18.42 18.63
CA ARG A 311 -9.02 -17.84 19.76
C ARG A 311 -9.20 -18.62 21.04
N HIS A 312 -10.41 -19.14 21.22
CA HIS A 312 -10.78 -19.99 22.33
C HIS A 312 -11.22 -21.35 21.79
N ALA A 313 -10.28 -22.07 21.17
CA ALA A 313 -10.49 -23.46 20.83
C ALA A 313 -10.35 -24.30 22.10
N ALA A 314 -11.48 -24.77 22.61
CA ALA A 314 -11.64 -25.93 23.49
C ALA A 314 -10.34 -26.50 24.14
N VAL A 315 -9.80 -25.79 25.14
CA VAL A 315 -9.06 -26.46 26.21
C VAL A 315 -10.10 -27.35 26.88
N ASN A 316 -10.16 -28.63 26.47
CA ASN A 316 -11.09 -29.69 26.93
C ASN A 316 -12.36 -29.98 26.10
N GLY A 317 -12.36 -29.79 24.77
CA GLY A 317 -13.41 -30.35 23.91
C GLY A 317 -14.82 -29.73 24.02
N GLU A 318 -14.98 -28.60 24.71
CA GLU A 318 -16.25 -27.87 24.73
C GLU A 318 -16.23 -26.74 23.68
N ALA A 319 -17.18 -26.83 22.75
CA ALA A 319 -17.44 -25.81 21.74
C ALA A 319 -17.77 -24.48 22.41
N ILE A 320 -17.03 -23.42 22.07
CA ILE A 320 -17.29 -22.09 22.60
C ILE A 320 -18.37 -21.44 21.72
N GLN A 321 -19.46 -21.01 22.37
CA GLN A 321 -20.50 -20.19 21.75
C GLN A 321 -19.86 -18.87 21.27
N GLY A 322 -19.78 -18.67 19.96
CA GLY A 322 -19.56 -17.34 19.40
C GLY A 322 -20.82 -16.49 19.56
N GLU A 323 -20.69 -15.16 19.54
CA GLU A 323 -21.80 -14.20 19.56
C GLU A 323 -22.77 -14.34 18.37
N HIS A 324 -22.42 -15.13 17.36
CA HIS A 324 -23.23 -15.44 16.17
C HIS A 324 -23.67 -16.92 16.07
N GLY A 325 -23.64 -17.66 17.19
CA GLY A 325 -24.03 -19.08 17.24
C GLY A 325 -22.82 -20.03 17.22
N LYS A 326 -23.10 -21.33 17.32
CA LYS A 326 -22.09 -22.39 17.32
C LYS A 326 -21.30 -22.33 16.00
N VAL A 327 -20.03 -21.93 16.06
CA VAL A 327 -19.10 -22.18 14.96
C VAL A 327 -18.40 -23.50 15.30
N GLU A 328 -18.91 -24.61 14.78
CA GLU A 328 -18.17 -25.87 14.76
C GLU A 328 -16.94 -25.66 13.87
N ILE A 329 -15.78 -25.45 14.49
CA ILE A 329 -14.50 -25.53 13.82
C ILE A 329 -13.87 -26.83 14.29
N ASP A 330 -13.85 -27.84 13.41
CA ASP A 330 -13.24 -29.16 13.65
C ASP A 330 -11.70 -29.10 13.48
N LEU A 331 -11.08 -28.08 14.09
CA LEU A 331 -9.64 -27.95 14.13
C LEU A 331 -9.11 -28.50 15.47
N PRO A 332 -8.05 -29.33 15.46
CA PRO A 332 -7.43 -29.84 16.68
C PRO A 332 -6.99 -28.69 17.59
N PRO A 333 -7.24 -28.72 18.91
CA PRO A 333 -6.86 -27.62 19.80
C PRO A 333 -5.33 -27.48 19.92
N ILE A 334 -4.84 -26.24 19.97
CA ILE A 334 -3.42 -25.92 20.17
C ILE A 334 -3.22 -24.88 21.26
N ASN A 335 -2.03 -24.88 21.86
CA ASN A 335 -1.64 -23.87 22.83
C ASN A 335 -1.04 -22.64 22.13
N PHE A 336 -1.48 -21.44 22.53
CA PHE A 336 -0.98 -20.16 22.03
C PHE A 336 0.21 -19.64 22.86
N THR A 337 1.18 -20.51 23.15
CA THR A 337 2.38 -20.19 23.96
C THR A 337 3.63 -19.93 23.13
N ASN A 338 3.54 -20.05 21.81
CA ASN A 338 4.66 -19.85 20.90
C ASN A 338 4.24 -18.99 19.70
N VAL A 339 5.23 -18.36 19.06
CA VAL A 339 5.02 -17.46 17.90
C VAL A 339 4.18 -18.13 16.82
N LYS A 340 4.55 -19.34 16.41
CA LYS A 340 3.94 -20.04 15.28
C LYS A 340 2.43 -20.23 15.47
N ASN A 341 1.99 -20.61 16.67
CA ASN A 341 0.57 -20.84 16.95
C ASN A 341 -0.21 -19.53 17.13
N VAL A 342 0.36 -18.54 17.83
CA VAL A 342 -0.32 -17.25 18.06
C VAL A 342 -0.63 -16.54 16.72
N GLN A 343 0.24 -16.70 15.73
CA GLN A 343 0.06 -16.06 14.43
C GLN A 343 -1.02 -16.70 13.52
N LEU A 344 -1.69 -17.76 14.00
CA LEU A 344 -2.92 -18.27 13.38
C LEU A 344 -4.18 -17.52 13.86
N LEU A 345 -4.07 -16.76 14.95
CA LEU A 345 -5.18 -15.98 15.49
C LEU A 345 -5.42 -14.74 14.64
N GLU A 346 -6.70 -14.43 14.44
CA GLU A 346 -7.13 -13.19 13.83
C GLU A 346 -6.56 -11.97 14.60
N PRO A 347 -5.85 -11.05 13.92
CA PRO A 347 -5.46 -9.78 14.51
C PRO A 347 -6.62 -8.79 14.52
N LEU A 348 -6.97 -8.24 15.69
CA LEU A 348 -8.02 -7.22 15.84
C LEU A 348 -7.48 -5.78 15.81
N PHE A 349 -6.25 -5.61 15.32
CA PHE A 349 -5.60 -4.32 15.10
C PHE A 349 -4.88 -4.39 13.76
N GLU A 350 -5.38 -3.68 12.76
CA GLU A 350 -4.99 -3.85 11.36
C GLU A 350 -5.01 -2.53 10.59
N PHE A 351 -4.13 -2.45 9.58
CA PHE A 351 -4.13 -1.39 8.56
C PHE A 351 -4.05 0.04 9.12
N SER A 352 -3.39 0.20 10.27
CA SER A 352 -3.28 1.50 10.96
C SER A 352 -2.55 2.56 10.14
N GLY A 353 -2.76 3.83 10.50
CA GLY A 353 -2.05 4.98 9.91
C GLY A 353 -0.56 5.08 10.28
N ALA A 354 0.01 4.07 10.95
CA ALA A 354 1.39 4.09 11.42
C ALA A 354 2.40 4.09 10.27
N CYS A 355 3.62 4.57 10.54
CA CYS A 355 4.72 4.57 9.57
C CYS A 355 5.04 3.16 9.05
N ALA A 356 5.54 3.08 7.81
CA ALA A 356 6.13 1.86 7.28
C ALA A 356 7.27 1.36 8.20
N GLY A 357 7.13 0.15 8.74
CA GLY A 357 8.11 -0.41 9.68
C GLY A 357 7.99 0.11 11.11
N CYS A 358 6.81 0.58 11.53
CA CYS A 358 6.57 1.03 12.91
C CYS A 358 6.97 -0.03 13.94
N GLY A 359 7.68 0.40 14.98
CA GLY A 359 8.13 -0.48 16.07
C GLY A 359 7.09 -0.73 17.17
N GLU A 360 5.94 -0.03 17.16
CA GLU A 360 4.93 -0.13 18.20
C GLU A 360 3.81 -1.12 17.84
N THR A 361 3.27 -1.02 16.63
CA THR A 361 2.06 -1.73 16.21
C THR A 361 2.16 -3.26 16.17
N PRO A 362 3.33 -3.91 15.93
CA PRO A 362 3.42 -5.38 16.07
C PRO A 362 3.09 -5.86 17.49
N TYR A 363 3.38 -5.05 18.52
CA TYR A 363 3.03 -5.38 19.91
C TYR A 363 1.53 -5.24 20.16
N LEU A 364 0.90 -4.17 19.67
CA LEU A 364 -0.55 -3.96 19.81
C LEU A 364 -1.34 -5.05 19.07
N LYS A 365 -0.91 -5.41 17.87
CA LYS A 365 -1.43 -6.55 17.11
C LYS A 365 -1.33 -7.86 17.90
N LEU A 366 -0.18 -8.13 18.51
CA LEU A 366 0.00 -9.35 19.30
C LEU A 366 -0.93 -9.39 20.53
N ILE A 367 -1.10 -8.24 21.20
CA ILE A 367 -2.04 -8.11 22.33
C ILE A 367 -3.47 -8.36 21.85
N SER A 368 -3.86 -7.78 20.71
CA SER A 368 -5.22 -7.94 20.16
C SER A 368 -5.50 -9.38 19.71
N GLN A 369 -4.50 -10.09 19.17
CA GLN A 369 -4.60 -11.51 18.85
C GLN A 369 -4.89 -12.37 20.09
N LEU A 370 -4.24 -12.09 21.21
CA LEU A 370 -4.34 -12.89 22.44
C LEU A 370 -5.56 -12.54 23.31
N TYR A 371 -5.93 -11.27 23.37
CA TYR A 371 -6.87 -10.75 24.38
C TYR A 371 -7.91 -9.76 23.84
N GLY A 372 -7.89 -9.45 22.54
CA GLY A 372 -8.68 -8.34 21.99
C GLY A 372 -10.20 -8.53 22.07
N ASP A 373 -10.68 -9.77 22.23
CA ASP A 373 -12.10 -10.10 22.43
C ASP A 373 -12.65 -9.68 23.81
N ARG A 374 -11.77 -9.34 24.75
CA ARG A 374 -12.12 -9.03 26.14
C ARG A 374 -11.25 -7.95 26.77
N ALA A 375 -10.49 -7.22 25.96
CA ALA A 375 -9.62 -6.15 26.41
C ALA A 375 -10.36 -4.80 26.32
N LEU A 376 -10.20 -3.96 27.34
CA LEU A 376 -10.55 -2.55 27.29
C LEU A 376 -9.25 -1.75 27.22
N ILE A 377 -9.14 -0.85 26.24
CA ILE A 377 -7.92 -0.08 25.99
C ILE A 377 -8.11 1.37 26.42
N ALA A 378 -7.31 1.81 27.38
CA ALA A 378 -7.14 3.23 27.72
C ALA A 378 -5.81 3.71 27.13
N ASN A 379 -5.87 4.48 26.05
CA ASN A 379 -4.70 4.86 25.26
C ASN A 379 -4.29 6.31 25.55
N ALA A 380 -3.05 6.52 26.00
CA ALA A 380 -2.53 7.86 26.23
C ALA A 380 -2.30 8.61 24.92
N THR A 381 -2.37 9.93 24.94
CA THR A 381 -2.07 10.76 23.78
C THR A 381 -0.61 10.57 23.34
N GLY A 382 -0.41 10.23 22.07
CA GLY A 382 0.91 9.96 21.49
C GLY A 382 0.78 9.31 20.13
N CYS A 383 1.86 8.74 19.58
CA CYS A 383 1.79 8.02 18.30
C CYS A 383 0.66 6.97 18.33
N SER A 384 0.56 6.22 19.43
CA SER A 384 -0.47 5.20 19.64
C SER A 384 -1.90 5.69 19.55
N SER A 385 -2.19 6.94 19.91
CA SER A 385 -3.55 7.51 19.76
C SER A 385 -3.81 8.15 18.40
N ILE A 386 -2.76 8.33 17.58
CA ILE A 386 -2.87 8.96 16.25
C ILE A 386 -3.05 7.91 15.16
N TYR A 387 -2.30 6.81 15.22
CA TYR A 387 -2.49 5.71 14.28
C TYR A 387 -3.54 4.71 14.73
N GLY A 388 -3.92 4.73 16.01
CA GLY A 388 -4.68 3.66 16.68
C GLY A 388 -6.18 3.81 16.63
#